data_AF-A0A8T6P6S6-F1
#
_entry.id   AF-A0A8T6P6S6-F1
#
_cell.length_a   1.000
_cell.length_b   1.000
_cell.length_c   1.000
_cell.angle_alpha   90.00
_cell.angle_beta   90.00
_cell.angle_gamma   90.00
#
_symmetry.space_group_name_H-M   'P 1'
#
loop_
_entity.id
_entity.type
_entity.pdbx_description
1 polymer ?
#
loop_
_entity_poly.entity_id
_entity_poly.type
_entity_poly.pdbx_seq_one_letter_code
_entity_poly.pdbx_strand_id
1 'polypeptide(L)'
;MTDLSTGPAEDYDPQSDPLLHAILSFLSASSWSSAQGIVEDHPDLLRPKAELMLDSLIKEAKAQGNQQTAFNLILHRNKLREARNAPFDIVFRDTPTDNNNAMDAVRALIDVESLEQARSTINANPILLSLDVEHVFDMLTAMAEVNDDQPAATTLQTYRELLQACRAVGVDVAFDMAGGNLPNEELMNAMLEYVNAPDWPATRQVVEAHPQLVSDEAIRGFDMLIEGARAQGHNTAVMRMTGHKALLESIQEIGIDDAFHRVENPPDLFDVVAERTITSLTTAPDEREAWQDVVHDLYTQASISGDESAAMLLQAVSTLLSGTPVNEIAVDLPEENHRQIWSQIVAALS
;
A
#
# COMPACT_ATOMS: atom_id res chain seq x y z
N MET A 1 55.82 58.47 10.43
CA MET A 1 54.59 58.91 9.75
C MET A 1 54.72 58.39 8.33
N THR A 2 54.16 57.20 8.10
CA THR A 2 54.38 56.43 6.87
C THR A 2 53.04 56.23 6.20
N ASP A 3 53.07 56.44 4.89
CA ASP A 3 51.99 56.52 3.90
C ASP A 3 50.91 55.43 3.99
N LEU A 4 49.66 55.87 3.81
CA LEU A 4 48.49 55.03 3.50
C LEU A 4 48.47 54.78 1.99
N SER A 5 48.95 53.61 1.56
CA SER A 5 48.78 53.15 0.18
C SER A 5 47.39 52.51 0.01
N THR A 6 46.48 53.24 -0.62
CA THR A 6 45.23 52.71 -1.20
C THR A 6 45.56 51.81 -2.39
N GLY A 7 45.42 50.50 -2.22
CA GLY A 7 45.40 49.53 -3.34
C GLY A 7 44.08 49.61 -4.12
N PRO A 8 44.08 49.33 -5.43
CA PRO A 8 42.89 49.50 -6.27
C PRO A 8 41.86 48.42 -5.96
N ALA A 9 40.59 48.78 -6.05
CA ALA A 9 39.48 47.83 -6.04
C ALA A 9 39.65 46.87 -7.22
N GLU A 10 39.92 45.60 -6.93
CA GLU A 10 39.82 44.52 -7.91
C GLU A 10 38.36 44.44 -8.39
N ASP A 11 38.18 44.50 -9.71
CA ASP A 11 36.92 44.21 -10.41
C ASP A 11 36.42 42.81 -9.98
N TYR A 12 35.47 42.77 -9.04
CA TYR A 12 34.72 41.57 -8.70
C TYR A 12 33.72 41.30 -9.84
N ASP A 13 34.06 40.38 -10.73
CA ASP A 13 33.11 39.83 -11.70
C ASP A 13 32.33 38.67 -11.05
N PRO A 14 31.04 38.86 -10.69
CA PRO A 14 30.23 37.80 -10.09
C PRO A 14 30.02 36.60 -11.04
N GLN A 15 30.26 36.73 -12.34
CA GLN A 15 30.21 35.59 -13.29
C GLN A 15 31.46 34.70 -13.23
N SER A 16 32.52 35.15 -12.57
CA SER A 16 33.77 34.42 -12.41
C SER A 16 33.88 33.66 -11.07
N ASP A 17 32.84 33.66 -10.21
CA ASP A 17 32.84 32.90 -8.95
C ASP A 17 32.63 31.40 -9.23
N PRO A 18 33.65 30.54 -9.01
CA PRO A 18 33.55 29.10 -9.27
C PRO A 18 32.46 28.41 -8.44
N LEU A 19 32.13 28.94 -7.27
CA LEU A 19 31.08 28.40 -6.41
C LEU A 19 29.69 28.73 -6.98
N LEU A 20 29.51 29.94 -7.52
CA LEU A 20 28.24 30.29 -8.16
C LEU A 20 28.00 29.41 -9.39
N HIS A 21 29.03 29.16 -10.20
CA HIS A 21 28.93 28.25 -11.33
C HIS A 21 28.59 26.83 -10.89
N ALA A 22 29.23 26.31 -9.84
CA ALA A 22 28.92 24.98 -9.31
C ALA A 22 27.47 24.90 -8.81
N ILE A 23 26.96 25.95 -8.14
CA ILE A 23 25.57 26.02 -7.67
C ILE A 23 24.61 26.00 -8.85
N LEU A 24 24.85 26.81 -9.89
CA LEU A 24 24.00 26.85 -11.07
C LEU A 24 24.00 25.52 -11.82
N SER A 25 25.18 24.90 -11.98
CA SER A 25 25.31 23.56 -12.57
C SER A 25 24.50 22.53 -11.78
N PHE A 26 24.61 22.52 -10.45
CA PHE A 26 23.86 21.63 -9.57
C PHE A 26 22.34 21.84 -9.68
N LEU A 27 21.87 23.09 -9.69
CA LEU A 27 20.45 23.44 -9.84
C LEU A 27 19.89 23.11 -11.23
N SER A 28 20.75 23.01 -12.24
CA SER A 28 20.38 22.70 -13.63
C SER A 28 20.50 21.21 -13.97
N ALA A 29 20.90 20.37 -13.01
CA ALA A 29 21.06 18.93 -13.22
C ALA A 29 19.72 18.30 -13.65
N SER A 30 19.77 17.45 -14.67
CA SER A 30 18.56 16.79 -15.21
C SER A 30 18.09 15.59 -14.41
N SER A 31 18.87 15.13 -13.42
CA SER A 31 18.54 14.05 -12.50
C SER A 31 19.39 14.13 -11.23
N TRP A 32 19.02 13.41 -10.17
CA TRP A 32 19.83 13.35 -8.94
C TRP A 32 21.15 12.62 -9.16
N SER A 33 21.17 11.59 -10.01
CA SER A 33 22.43 10.97 -10.46
C SER A 33 23.37 11.98 -11.14
N SER A 34 22.84 12.87 -11.99
CA SER A 34 23.66 13.93 -12.59
C SER A 34 24.10 14.98 -11.55
N ALA A 35 23.23 15.28 -10.59
CA ALA A 35 23.53 16.19 -9.50
C ALA A 35 24.62 15.63 -8.57
N GLN A 36 24.64 14.32 -8.35
CA GLN A 36 25.68 13.62 -7.59
C GLN A 36 27.07 13.86 -8.20
N GLY A 37 27.22 13.63 -9.51
CA GLY A 37 28.49 13.84 -10.20
C GLY A 37 28.99 15.29 -10.05
N ILE A 38 28.07 16.26 -10.10
CA ILE A 38 28.40 17.68 -9.89
C ILE A 38 28.88 17.95 -8.46
N VAL A 39 28.26 17.32 -7.45
CA VAL A 39 28.69 17.46 -6.04
C VAL A 39 30.04 16.78 -5.77
N GLU A 40 30.30 15.64 -6.43
CA GLU A 40 31.58 14.95 -6.38
C GLU A 40 32.71 15.78 -7.01
N ASP A 41 32.45 16.40 -8.16
CA ASP A 41 33.41 17.26 -8.87
C ASP A 41 33.62 18.62 -8.19
N HIS A 42 32.63 19.10 -7.43
CA HIS A 42 32.64 20.39 -6.75
C HIS A 42 32.38 20.28 -5.24
N PRO A 43 33.35 19.82 -4.43
CA PRO A 43 33.19 19.64 -2.98
C PRO A 43 32.91 20.95 -2.23
N ASP A 44 33.14 22.10 -2.85
CA ASP A 44 32.79 23.41 -2.32
C ASP A 44 31.26 23.60 -2.16
N LEU A 45 30.44 22.83 -2.88
CA LEU A 45 28.98 22.78 -2.71
C LEU A 45 28.56 22.28 -1.32
N LEU A 46 29.38 21.46 -0.67
CA LEU A 46 29.11 20.96 0.67
C LEU A 46 29.57 21.92 1.77
N ARG A 47 30.19 23.06 1.43
CA ARG A 47 30.64 24.05 2.40
C ARG A 47 29.47 24.92 2.87
N PRO A 48 29.55 25.50 4.09
CA PRO A 48 28.54 26.43 4.59
C PRO A 48 28.31 27.65 3.68
N LYS A 49 29.33 28.09 2.93
CA LYS A 49 29.21 29.20 1.97
C LYS A 49 28.18 28.92 0.88
N ALA A 50 28.12 27.70 0.35
CA ALA A 50 27.16 27.30 -0.67
C ALA A 50 25.72 27.36 -0.15
N GLU A 51 25.51 26.92 1.09
CA GLU A 51 24.21 26.96 1.76
C GLU A 51 23.75 28.39 2.02
N LEU A 52 24.65 29.29 2.45
CA LEU A 52 24.32 30.70 2.61
C LEU A 52 23.93 31.37 1.28
N MET A 53 24.57 30.99 0.17
CA MET A 53 24.22 31.48 -1.17
C MET A 53 22.85 30.97 -1.60
N LEU A 54 22.56 29.68 -1.37
CA LEU A 54 21.24 29.10 -1.62
C LEU A 54 20.16 29.75 -0.74
N ASP A 55 20.42 29.99 0.54
CA ASP A 55 19.51 30.71 1.44
C ASP A 55 19.23 32.13 0.96
N SER A 56 20.23 32.82 0.42
CA SER A 56 20.07 34.15 -0.18
C SER A 56 19.19 34.09 -1.43
N LEU A 57 19.41 33.11 -2.30
CA LEU A 57 18.60 32.89 -3.51
C LEU A 57 17.15 32.50 -3.16
N ILE A 58 16.96 31.68 -2.12
CA ILE A 58 15.64 31.30 -1.61
C ILE A 58 14.91 32.53 -1.10
N LYS A 59 15.59 33.37 -0.32
CA LYS A 59 15.02 34.61 0.22
C LYS A 59 14.60 35.58 -0.90
N GLU A 60 15.44 35.70 -1.93
CA GLU A 60 15.16 36.53 -3.10
C GLU A 60 13.98 35.97 -3.92
N ALA A 61 13.97 34.67 -4.21
CA ALA A 61 12.87 34.02 -4.93
C ALA A 61 11.53 34.19 -4.18
N LYS A 62 11.55 34.09 -2.85
CA LYS A 62 10.37 34.37 -2.01
C LYS A 62 9.94 35.83 -2.08
N ALA A 63 10.88 36.78 -2.01
CA ALA A 63 10.58 38.21 -2.08
C ALA A 63 10.00 38.61 -3.45
N GLN A 64 10.38 37.91 -4.52
CA GLN A 64 9.85 38.09 -5.87
C GLN A 64 8.52 37.33 -6.12
N GLY A 65 8.01 36.60 -5.14
CA GLY A 65 6.80 35.77 -5.29
C GLY A 65 7.00 34.54 -6.19
N ASN A 66 8.24 34.20 -6.55
CA ASN A 66 8.57 33.06 -7.40
C ASN A 66 8.70 31.77 -6.57
N GLN A 67 7.54 31.26 -6.14
CA GLN A 67 7.42 30.13 -5.23
C GLN A 67 8.03 28.83 -5.81
N GLN A 68 7.86 28.58 -7.11
CA GLN A 68 8.43 27.40 -7.77
C GLN A 68 9.97 27.40 -7.71
N THR A 69 10.58 28.57 -7.91
CA THR A 69 12.03 28.72 -7.82
C THR A 69 12.51 28.56 -6.38
N ALA A 70 11.77 29.12 -5.41
CA ALA A 70 12.08 28.96 -3.99
C ALA A 70 12.03 27.48 -3.56
N PHE A 71 11.02 26.72 -4.01
CA PHE A 71 10.90 25.28 -3.75
C PHE A 71 12.07 24.48 -4.32
N ASN A 72 12.37 24.69 -5.62
CA ASN A 72 13.48 24.00 -6.28
C ASN A 72 14.79 24.27 -5.52
N LEU A 73 15.06 25.51 -5.12
CA LEU A 73 16.24 25.88 -4.34
C LEU A 73 16.28 25.24 -2.95
N ILE A 74 15.15 25.19 -2.23
CA ILE A 74 15.06 24.56 -0.90
C ILE A 74 15.40 23.08 -0.98
N LEU A 75 14.85 22.38 -1.98
CA LEU A 75 15.06 20.95 -2.11
C LEU A 75 16.53 20.63 -2.46
N HIS A 76 17.10 21.37 -3.40
CA HIS A 76 18.53 21.26 -3.74
C HIS A 76 19.43 21.55 -2.52
N ARG A 77 19.10 22.58 -1.73
CA ARG A 77 19.81 22.87 -0.47
C ARG A 77 19.71 21.73 0.55
N ASN A 78 18.53 21.13 0.70
CA ASN A 78 18.33 20.02 1.63
C ASN A 78 19.13 18.78 1.21
N LYS A 79 19.17 18.45 -0.09
CA LYS A 79 20.03 17.38 -0.61
C LYS A 79 21.52 17.63 -0.32
N LEU A 80 22.01 18.87 -0.47
CA LEU A 80 23.38 19.20 -0.07
C LEU A 80 23.61 19.07 1.44
N ARG A 81 22.61 19.39 2.26
CA ARG A 81 22.69 19.24 3.72
C ARG A 81 22.73 17.77 4.13
N GLU A 82 21.94 16.92 3.50
CA GLU A 82 21.95 15.47 3.71
C GLU A 82 23.28 14.85 3.25
N ALA A 83 23.79 15.27 2.09
CA ALA A 83 25.08 14.82 1.54
C ALA A 83 26.27 15.11 2.46
N ARG A 84 26.17 16.06 3.40
CA ARG A 84 27.23 16.29 4.40
C ARG A 84 27.32 15.19 5.45
N ASN A 85 26.22 14.48 5.70
CA ASN A 85 26.08 13.56 6.84
C ASN A 85 25.74 12.12 6.42
N ALA A 86 25.50 11.87 5.15
CA ALA A 86 25.12 10.56 4.63
C ALA A 86 25.87 10.23 3.32
N PRO A 87 26.08 8.94 3.01
CA PRO A 87 26.67 8.49 1.75
C PRO A 87 25.90 9.00 0.52
N PHE A 88 26.62 9.44 -0.52
CA PHE A 88 26.02 10.04 -1.72
C PHE A 88 25.11 9.09 -2.49
N ASP A 89 25.44 7.81 -2.51
CA ASP A 89 24.63 6.73 -3.10
C ASP A 89 23.28 6.53 -2.40
N ILE A 90 23.10 7.06 -1.18
CA ILE A 90 21.83 7.08 -0.46
C ILE A 90 21.09 8.40 -0.72
N VAL A 91 21.82 9.52 -0.72
CA VAL A 91 21.27 10.88 -0.80
C VAL A 91 20.79 11.24 -2.21
N PHE A 92 21.57 10.85 -3.22
CA PHE A 92 21.35 11.18 -4.64
C PHE A 92 20.87 10.01 -5.49
N ARG A 93 20.54 8.88 -4.86
CA ARG A 93 19.87 7.77 -5.53
C ARG A 93 18.65 8.30 -6.29
N ASP A 94 18.62 8.08 -7.59
CA ASP A 94 17.40 8.23 -8.38
C ASP A 94 16.40 7.19 -7.86
N THR A 95 15.59 7.60 -6.89
CA THR A 95 14.40 6.88 -6.51
C THR A 95 13.33 7.15 -7.57
N PRO A 96 12.36 6.24 -7.79
CA PRO A 96 11.19 6.52 -8.63
C PRO A 96 10.41 7.79 -8.20
N THR A 97 10.73 8.33 -7.02
CA THR A 97 10.32 9.61 -6.47
C THR A 97 11.16 10.76 -7.03
N ASP A 98 11.01 11.06 -8.32
CA ASP A 98 11.40 12.37 -8.84
C ASP A 98 10.46 13.46 -8.28
N ASN A 99 11.04 14.60 -7.94
CA ASN A 99 10.38 15.70 -7.23
C ASN A 99 9.20 16.33 -8.02
N ASN A 100 9.26 16.22 -9.35
CA ASN A 100 8.15 16.62 -10.23
C ASN A 100 6.96 15.66 -10.09
N ASN A 101 7.19 14.36 -9.95
CA ASN A 101 6.11 13.37 -9.84
C ASN A 101 5.35 13.46 -8.51
N ALA A 102 6.02 13.78 -7.40
CA ALA A 102 5.36 13.92 -6.09
C ALA A 102 4.49 15.20 -6.03
N MET A 103 5.01 16.33 -6.50
CA MET A 103 4.24 17.58 -6.58
C MET A 103 3.05 17.46 -7.54
N ASP A 104 3.23 16.80 -8.69
CA ASP A 104 2.17 16.59 -9.67
C ASP A 104 1.10 15.62 -9.13
N ALA A 105 1.50 14.57 -8.41
CA ALA A 105 0.55 13.68 -7.74
C ALA A 105 -0.23 14.40 -6.62
N VAL A 106 0.44 15.25 -5.82
CA VAL A 106 -0.23 16.05 -4.78
C VAL A 106 -1.20 17.07 -5.39
N ARG A 107 -0.81 17.75 -6.48
CA ARG A 107 -1.72 18.62 -7.23
C ARG A 107 -2.93 17.87 -7.77
N ALA A 108 -2.70 16.73 -8.42
CA ALA A 108 -3.77 15.87 -8.91
C ALA A 108 -4.73 15.47 -7.79
N LEU A 109 -4.22 15.20 -6.57
CA LEU A 109 -5.04 14.88 -5.40
C LEU A 109 -5.82 16.09 -4.86
N ILE A 110 -5.23 17.29 -4.85
CA ILE A 110 -5.90 18.50 -4.35
C ILE A 110 -6.99 18.98 -5.32
N ASP A 111 -6.81 18.75 -6.63
CA ASP A 111 -7.72 19.19 -7.68
C ASP A 111 -8.99 18.30 -7.82
N VAL A 112 -9.10 17.22 -7.05
CA VAL A 112 -10.28 16.33 -7.09
C VAL A 112 -11.49 16.94 -6.40
N GLU A 113 -12.68 16.65 -6.93
CA GLU A 113 -13.94 17.21 -6.43
C GLU A 113 -14.70 16.26 -5.50
N SER A 114 -14.23 15.02 -5.34
CA SER A 114 -14.90 14.00 -4.53
C SER A 114 -13.92 13.02 -3.90
N LEU A 115 -14.36 12.37 -2.81
CA LEU A 115 -13.60 11.30 -2.17
C LEU A 115 -13.37 10.10 -3.10
N GLU A 116 -14.29 9.79 -4.01
CA GLU A 116 -14.10 8.71 -4.98
C GLU A 116 -12.98 9.02 -5.98
N GLN A 117 -12.92 10.26 -6.48
CA GLN A 117 -11.81 10.72 -7.32
C GLN A 117 -10.48 10.76 -6.56
N ALA A 118 -10.50 11.18 -5.29
CA ALA A 118 -9.32 11.14 -4.42
C ALA A 118 -8.82 9.69 -4.25
N ARG A 119 -9.71 8.72 -4.00
CA ARG A 119 -9.38 7.29 -3.89
C ARG A 119 -8.76 6.76 -5.18
N SER A 120 -9.37 7.06 -6.32
CA SER A 120 -8.83 6.69 -7.63
C SER A 120 -7.44 7.30 -7.87
N THR A 121 -7.25 8.56 -7.50
CA THR A 121 -5.96 9.27 -7.66
C THR A 121 -4.87 8.65 -6.79
N ILE A 122 -5.18 8.27 -5.55
CA ILE A 122 -4.24 7.59 -4.65
C ILE A 122 -3.87 6.20 -5.17
N ASN A 123 -4.84 5.43 -5.64
CA ASN A 123 -4.58 4.11 -6.23
C ASN A 123 -3.75 4.19 -7.51
N ALA A 124 -3.97 5.22 -8.33
CA ALA A 124 -3.19 5.47 -9.55
C ALA A 124 -1.78 6.00 -9.27
N ASN A 125 -1.54 6.58 -8.08
CA ASN A 125 -0.27 7.20 -7.71
C ASN A 125 0.20 6.71 -6.34
N PRO A 126 0.75 5.49 -6.22
CA PRO A 126 1.25 4.94 -4.94
C PRO A 126 2.29 5.83 -4.24
N ILE A 127 2.96 6.72 -4.98
CA ILE A 127 3.86 7.75 -4.45
C ILE A 127 3.20 8.65 -3.39
N LEU A 128 1.88 8.87 -3.47
CA LEU A 128 1.11 9.65 -2.48
C LEU A 128 1.16 9.05 -1.07
N LEU A 129 1.39 7.74 -0.98
CA LEU A 129 1.51 7.03 0.30
C LEU A 129 2.95 7.03 0.84
N SER A 130 3.91 7.65 0.16
CA SER A 130 5.29 7.78 0.65
C SER A 130 5.42 8.83 1.76
N LEU A 131 6.47 8.70 2.58
CA LEU A 131 6.82 9.69 3.61
C LEU A 131 7.33 11.01 3.01
N ASP A 132 7.84 10.98 1.78
CA ASP A 132 8.33 12.17 1.07
C ASP A 132 7.19 13.15 0.76
N VAL A 133 5.99 12.63 0.51
CA VAL A 133 4.78 13.44 0.25
C VAL A 133 4.30 14.19 1.49
N GLU A 134 4.58 13.71 2.71
CA GLU A 134 4.22 14.45 3.93
C GLU A 134 4.90 15.83 3.99
N HIS A 135 6.16 15.91 3.57
CA HIS A 135 6.91 17.16 3.54
C HIS A 135 6.34 18.16 2.52
N VAL A 136 5.78 17.65 1.42
CA VAL A 136 5.08 18.48 0.43
C VAL A 136 3.81 19.09 1.04
N PHE A 137 3.02 18.29 1.75
CA PHE A 137 1.83 18.79 2.45
C PHE A 137 2.19 19.81 3.55
N ASP A 138 3.19 19.54 4.39
CA ASP A 138 3.65 20.48 5.44
C ASP A 138 4.02 21.85 4.85
N MET A 139 4.74 21.84 3.72
CA MET A 139 5.12 23.07 3.03
C MET A 139 3.90 23.80 2.45
N LEU A 140 3.01 23.10 1.73
CA LEU A 140 1.83 23.73 1.13
C LEU A 140 0.90 24.31 2.20
N THR A 141 0.74 23.64 3.34
CA THR A 141 -0.04 24.15 4.47
C THR A 141 0.60 25.42 5.02
N ALA A 142 1.91 25.43 5.27
CA ALA A 142 2.62 26.63 5.71
C ALA A 142 2.53 27.78 4.68
N MET A 143 2.51 27.49 3.38
CA MET A 143 2.30 28.49 2.33
C MET A 143 0.89 29.08 2.38
N ALA A 144 -0.13 28.24 2.54
CA ALA A 144 -1.52 28.68 2.66
C ALA A 144 -1.71 29.56 3.89
N GLU A 145 -1.11 29.20 5.03
CA GLU A 145 -1.14 30.01 6.26
C GLU A 145 -0.46 31.37 6.08
N VAL A 146 0.72 31.42 5.45
CA VAL A 146 1.44 32.69 5.18
C VAL A 146 0.64 33.60 4.24
N ASN A 147 -0.13 33.03 3.32
CA ASN A 147 -0.97 33.77 2.39
C ASN A 147 -2.37 34.08 2.95
N ASP A 148 -2.63 33.76 4.22
CA ASP A 148 -3.94 33.90 4.88
C ASP A 148 -5.08 33.12 4.18
N ASP A 149 -4.73 32.03 3.50
CA ASP A 149 -5.66 31.12 2.82
C ASP A 149 -6.03 29.93 3.73
N GLN A 150 -6.83 30.23 4.74
CA GLN A 150 -7.30 29.22 5.71
C GLN A 150 -8.07 28.05 5.09
N PRO A 151 -8.93 28.25 4.06
CA PRO A 151 -9.56 27.14 3.36
C PRO A 151 -8.54 26.17 2.75
N ALA A 152 -7.53 26.67 2.04
CA ALA A 152 -6.51 25.81 1.44
C ALA A 152 -5.69 25.06 2.50
N ALA A 153 -5.30 25.73 3.59
CA ALA A 153 -4.58 25.09 4.70
C ALA A 153 -5.39 23.94 5.32
N THR A 154 -6.69 24.14 5.51
CA THR A 154 -7.59 23.11 6.05
C THR A 154 -7.71 21.92 5.10
N THR A 155 -7.93 22.16 3.80
CA THR A 155 -8.02 21.10 2.79
C THR A 155 -6.74 20.26 2.72
N LEU A 156 -5.57 20.91 2.75
CA LEU A 156 -4.28 20.22 2.75
C LEU A 156 -4.10 19.34 3.99
N GLN A 157 -4.49 19.85 5.16
CA GLN A 157 -4.44 19.07 6.40
C GLN A 157 -5.39 17.86 6.36
N THR A 158 -6.60 18.02 5.82
CA THR A 158 -7.55 16.91 5.64
C THR A 158 -6.97 15.81 4.74
N TYR A 159 -6.40 16.16 3.58
CA TYR A 159 -5.78 15.16 2.71
C TYR A 159 -4.55 14.51 3.34
N ARG A 160 -3.75 15.25 4.12
CA ARG A 160 -2.63 14.68 4.87
C ARG A 160 -3.11 13.61 5.86
N GLU A 161 -4.13 13.92 6.66
CA GLU A 161 -4.71 12.99 7.63
C GLU A 161 -5.29 11.75 6.93
N LEU A 162 -5.94 11.93 5.79
CA LEU A 162 -6.44 10.84 4.96
C LEU A 162 -5.30 9.94 4.45
N LEU A 163 -4.19 10.50 3.96
CA LEU A 163 -3.02 9.72 3.51
C LEU A 163 -2.34 8.99 4.67
N GLN A 164 -2.29 9.60 5.86
CA GLN A 164 -1.82 8.95 7.08
C GLN A 164 -2.70 7.77 7.46
N ALA A 165 -4.03 7.92 7.40
CA ALA A 165 -4.97 6.83 7.60
C ALA A 165 -4.79 5.73 6.54
N CYS A 166 -4.66 6.09 5.25
CA CYS A 166 -4.42 5.13 4.18
C CYS A 166 -3.16 4.28 4.44
N ARG A 167 -2.08 4.87 4.96
CA ARG A 167 -0.87 4.13 5.36
C ARG A 167 -1.11 3.21 6.56
N ALA A 168 -1.91 3.65 7.53
CA ALA A 168 -2.09 2.93 8.79
C ALA A 168 -3.04 1.73 8.66
N VAL A 169 -4.12 1.88 7.88
CA VAL A 169 -5.22 0.90 7.82
C VAL A 169 -5.57 0.45 6.39
N GLY A 170 -4.87 0.95 5.38
CA GLY A 170 -5.17 0.70 3.96
C GLY A 170 -6.06 1.78 3.34
N VAL A 171 -5.97 1.94 2.02
CA VAL A 171 -6.69 2.99 1.26
C VAL A 171 -8.20 2.84 1.45
N ASP A 172 -8.74 1.66 1.19
CA ASP A 172 -10.18 1.44 1.18
C ASP A 172 -10.83 1.74 2.54
N VAL A 173 -10.22 1.22 3.61
CA VAL A 173 -10.65 1.43 4.99
C VAL A 173 -10.60 2.92 5.36
N ALA A 174 -9.52 3.62 5.02
CA ALA A 174 -9.37 5.04 5.32
C ALA A 174 -10.43 5.91 4.61
N PHE A 175 -10.79 5.57 3.38
CA PHE A 175 -11.83 6.26 2.63
C PHE A 175 -13.23 5.98 3.19
N ASP A 176 -13.50 4.76 3.64
CA ASP A 176 -14.76 4.46 4.32
C ASP A 176 -14.90 5.22 5.65
N MET A 177 -13.81 5.35 6.42
CA MET A 177 -13.76 6.20 7.61
C MET A 177 -14.08 7.67 7.27
N ALA A 178 -13.41 8.22 6.24
CA ALA A 178 -13.56 9.63 5.85
C ALA A 178 -14.93 9.94 5.25
N GLY A 179 -15.53 8.99 4.52
CA GLY A 179 -16.86 9.11 3.93
C GLY A 179 -18.01 8.96 4.92
N GLY A 180 -17.73 8.59 6.17
CA GLY A 180 -18.76 8.25 7.15
C GLY A 180 -19.48 6.93 6.85
N ASN A 181 -18.88 6.06 6.04
CA ASN A 181 -19.38 4.73 5.71
C ASN A 181 -19.04 3.70 6.80
N LEU A 182 -18.79 4.17 8.02
CA LEU A 182 -18.54 3.32 9.17
C LEU A 182 -19.84 2.63 9.58
N PRO A 183 -19.77 1.36 10.02
CA PRO A 183 -20.88 0.74 10.71
C PRO A 183 -21.37 1.65 11.83
N ASN A 184 -22.65 1.97 11.83
CA ASN A 184 -23.24 2.73 12.92
C ASN A 184 -23.14 1.95 14.26
N GLU A 185 -23.42 2.62 15.39
CA GLU A 185 -23.28 2.00 16.72
C GLU A 185 -24.14 0.74 16.90
N GLU A 186 -25.34 0.71 16.32
CA GLU A 186 -26.24 -0.44 16.37
C GLU A 186 -25.65 -1.65 15.62
N LEU A 187 -25.14 -1.42 14.40
CA LEU A 187 -24.49 -2.46 13.61
C LEU A 187 -23.20 -2.93 14.28
N MET A 188 -22.39 -2.02 14.82
CA MET A 188 -21.17 -2.37 15.55
C MET A 188 -21.48 -3.26 16.77
N ASN A 189 -22.53 -2.94 17.53
CA ASN A 189 -22.96 -3.77 18.65
C ASN A 189 -23.42 -5.15 18.20
N ALA A 190 -24.20 -5.25 17.11
CA ALA A 190 -24.62 -6.52 16.53
C ALA A 190 -23.41 -7.35 16.06
N MET A 191 -22.41 -6.72 15.44
CA MET A 191 -21.18 -7.40 15.00
C MET A 191 -20.37 -7.94 16.18
N LEU A 192 -20.27 -7.17 17.27
CA LEU A 192 -19.61 -7.61 18.49
C LEU A 192 -20.36 -8.77 19.15
N GLU A 193 -21.69 -8.72 19.20
CA GLU A 193 -22.52 -9.82 19.70
C GLU A 193 -22.32 -11.08 18.84
N TYR A 194 -22.33 -10.92 17.52
CA TYR A 194 -22.15 -11.99 16.55
C TYR A 194 -20.79 -12.68 16.69
N VAL A 195 -19.70 -11.91 16.72
CA VAL A 195 -18.35 -12.46 16.90
C VAL A 195 -18.21 -13.15 18.25
N ASN A 196 -18.85 -12.62 19.30
CA ASN A 196 -18.72 -13.13 20.66
C ASN A 196 -19.70 -14.25 21.03
N ALA A 197 -20.57 -14.65 20.11
CA ALA A 197 -21.46 -15.78 20.31
C ALA A 197 -20.66 -17.06 20.67
N PRO A 198 -21.10 -17.83 21.67
CA PRO A 198 -20.32 -18.94 22.22
C PRO A 198 -20.24 -20.17 21.30
N ASP A 199 -21.21 -20.35 20.40
CA ASP A 199 -21.34 -21.48 19.50
C ASP A 199 -22.15 -21.10 18.24
N TRP A 200 -22.20 -22.01 17.25
CA TRP A 200 -22.93 -21.77 16.00
C TRP A 200 -24.44 -21.59 16.17
N PRO A 201 -25.14 -22.35 17.03
CA PRO A 201 -26.55 -22.08 17.31
C PRO A 201 -26.81 -20.68 17.87
N ALA A 202 -25.97 -20.19 18.80
CA ALA A 202 -26.07 -18.82 19.30
C ALA A 202 -25.73 -17.80 18.21
N THR A 203 -24.69 -18.06 17.42
CA THR A 203 -24.29 -17.23 16.26
C THR A 203 -25.45 -17.07 15.27
N ARG A 204 -26.18 -18.15 15.00
CA ARG A 204 -27.38 -18.17 14.15
C ARG A 204 -28.49 -17.28 14.72
N GLN A 205 -28.77 -17.39 16.03
CA GLN A 205 -29.77 -16.54 16.67
C GLN A 205 -29.44 -15.06 16.54
N VAL A 206 -28.15 -14.69 16.65
CA VAL A 206 -27.72 -13.29 16.47
C VAL A 206 -27.96 -12.83 15.03
N VAL A 207 -27.61 -13.63 14.01
CA VAL A 207 -27.88 -13.29 12.60
C VAL A 207 -29.37 -13.11 12.34
N GLU A 208 -30.20 -14.02 12.85
CA GLU A 208 -31.66 -13.95 12.69
C GLU A 208 -32.26 -12.73 13.41
N ALA A 209 -31.69 -12.34 14.56
CA ALA A 209 -32.11 -11.16 15.32
C ALA A 209 -31.63 -9.83 14.70
N HIS A 210 -30.52 -9.85 13.95
CA HIS A 210 -29.89 -8.67 13.37
C HIS A 210 -29.66 -8.82 11.86
N PRO A 211 -30.72 -8.69 11.02
CA PRO A 211 -30.61 -8.85 9.57
C PRO A 211 -29.58 -7.91 8.91
N GLN A 212 -29.28 -6.78 9.53
CA GLN A 212 -28.24 -5.85 9.08
C GLN A 212 -26.84 -6.47 9.06
N LEU A 213 -26.58 -7.57 9.77
CA LEU A 213 -25.30 -8.29 9.73
C LEU A 213 -25.00 -8.91 8.37
N VAL A 214 -26.02 -9.17 7.56
CA VAL A 214 -25.89 -9.75 6.21
C VAL A 214 -25.80 -8.63 5.15
N SER A 215 -25.55 -7.39 5.56
CA SER A 215 -25.41 -6.25 4.64
C SER A 215 -23.95 -6.05 4.22
N ASP A 216 -23.75 -5.42 3.07
CA ASP A 216 -22.41 -5.03 2.61
C ASP A 216 -21.70 -4.08 3.59
N GLU A 217 -22.47 -3.29 4.36
CA GLU A 217 -21.93 -2.42 5.43
C GLU A 217 -21.29 -3.24 6.56
N ALA A 218 -21.92 -4.35 6.96
CA ALA A 218 -21.38 -5.26 7.96
C ALA A 218 -20.12 -5.96 7.45
N ILE A 219 -20.14 -6.45 6.21
CA ILE A 219 -18.98 -7.10 5.56
C ILE A 219 -17.79 -6.14 5.50
N ARG A 220 -18.00 -4.89 5.07
CA ARG A 220 -16.96 -3.85 5.10
C ARG A 220 -16.49 -3.57 6.52
N GLY A 221 -17.40 -3.48 7.49
CA GLY A 221 -17.06 -3.35 8.91
C GLY A 221 -16.11 -4.46 9.38
N PHE A 222 -16.34 -5.70 8.96
CA PHE A 222 -15.44 -6.82 9.25
C PHE A 222 -14.06 -6.65 8.62
N ASP A 223 -13.98 -6.23 7.36
CA ASP A 223 -12.69 -5.95 6.71
C ASP A 223 -11.89 -4.90 7.47
N MET A 224 -12.54 -3.82 7.90
CA MET A 224 -11.90 -2.78 8.72
C MET A 224 -11.35 -3.33 10.04
N LEU A 225 -12.13 -4.14 10.76
CA LEU A 225 -11.71 -4.73 12.03
C LEU A 225 -10.58 -5.76 11.84
N ILE A 226 -10.61 -6.53 10.75
CA ILE A 226 -9.58 -7.51 10.38
C ILE A 226 -8.26 -6.80 10.09
N GLU A 227 -8.26 -5.76 9.25
CA GLU A 227 -7.05 -4.98 8.96
C GLU A 227 -6.51 -4.30 10.23
N GLY A 228 -7.38 -3.71 11.04
CA GLY A 228 -6.98 -3.11 12.33
C GLY A 228 -6.34 -4.13 13.28
N ALA A 229 -6.88 -5.34 13.37
CA ALA A 229 -6.30 -6.42 14.16
C ALA A 229 -4.98 -6.92 13.58
N ARG A 230 -4.83 -6.98 12.25
CA ARG A 230 -3.59 -7.36 11.57
C ARG A 230 -2.48 -6.36 11.84
N ALA A 231 -2.76 -5.06 11.74
CA ALA A 231 -1.81 -4.00 12.05
C ALA A 231 -1.30 -4.06 13.51
N GLN A 232 -2.11 -4.56 14.43
CA GLN A 232 -1.75 -4.75 15.85
C GLN A 232 -1.13 -6.13 16.14
N GLY A 233 -1.01 -7.02 15.15
CA GLY A 233 -0.48 -8.38 15.32
C GLY A 233 -1.42 -9.33 16.08
N HIS A 234 -2.73 -9.01 16.16
CA HIS A 234 -3.73 -9.82 16.86
C HIS A 234 -4.24 -10.99 16.00
N ASN A 235 -3.36 -11.95 15.70
CA ASN A 235 -3.63 -13.06 14.78
C ASN A 235 -4.87 -13.89 15.15
N THR A 236 -5.12 -14.14 16.44
CA THR A 236 -6.33 -14.86 16.89
C THR A 236 -7.61 -14.11 16.55
N ALA A 237 -7.60 -12.78 16.68
CA ALA A 237 -8.74 -11.94 16.34
C ALA A 237 -8.95 -11.92 14.82
N VAL A 238 -7.87 -11.79 14.03
CA VAL A 238 -7.90 -11.88 12.57
C VAL A 238 -8.55 -13.19 12.11
N MET A 239 -8.07 -14.33 12.62
CA MET A 239 -8.60 -15.64 12.26
C MET A 239 -10.09 -15.77 12.62
N ARG A 240 -10.47 -15.38 13.84
CA ARG A 240 -11.86 -15.42 14.31
C ARG A 240 -12.77 -14.57 13.43
N MET A 241 -12.41 -13.31 13.19
CA MET A 241 -13.21 -12.37 12.41
C MET A 241 -13.30 -12.77 10.94
N THR A 242 -12.23 -13.31 10.36
CA THR A 242 -12.23 -13.83 8.98
C THR A 242 -13.23 -14.98 8.81
N GLY A 243 -13.25 -15.93 9.74
CA GLY A 243 -14.22 -17.04 9.70
C GLY A 243 -15.67 -16.57 9.84
N HIS A 244 -15.92 -15.59 10.72
CA HIS A 244 -17.25 -14.98 10.89
C HIS A 244 -17.68 -14.20 9.64
N LYS A 245 -16.77 -13.43 9.02
CA LYS A 245 -17.02 -12.73 7.76
C LYS A 245 -17.39 -13.71 6.64
N ALA A 246 -16.61 -14.78 6.47
CA ALA A 246 -16.85 -15.79 5.43
C ALA A 246 -18.21 -16.48 5.59
N LEU A 247 -18.68 -16.68 6.83
CA LEU A 247 -20.03 -17.18 7.08
C LEU A 247 -21.08 -16.15 6.65
N LEU A 248 -20.94 -14.86 6.96
CA LEU A 248 -21.87 -13.82 6.50
C LEU A 248 -21.92 -13.69 4.96
N GLU A 249 -20.77 -13.78 4.29
CA GLU A 249 -20.68 -13.83 2.83
C GLU A 249 -21.40 -15.08 2.28
N SER A 250 -21.22 -16.24 2.92
CA SER A 250 -21.96 -17.46 2.55
C SER A 250 -23.46 -17.29 2.76
N ILE A 251 -23.89 -16.62 3.83
CA ILE A 251 -25.31 -16.36 4.08
C ILE A 251 -25.90 -15.44 2.99
N GLN A 252 -25.14 -14.46 2.48
CA GLN A 252 -25.56 -13.63 1.35
C GLN A 252 -25.74 -14.46 0.08
N GLU A 253 -24.87 -15.43 -0.17
CA GLU A 253 -24.85 -16.22 -1.40
C GLU A 253 -25.90 -17.34 -1.43
N ILE A 254 -25.97 -18.15 -0.36
CA ILE A 254 -26.76 -19.38 -0.32
C ILE A 254 -27.87 -19.37 0.77
N GLY A 255 -27.98 -18.29 1.54
CA GLY A 255 -28.97 -18.16 2.61
C GLY A 255 -28.53 -18.74 3.95
N ILE A 256 -29.28 -18.40 5.01
CA ILE A 256 -28.92 -18.71 6.41
C ILE A 256 -28.82 -20.23 6.64
N ASP A 257 -29.84 -20.98 6.25
CA ASP A 257 -29.91 -22.42 6.55
C ASP A 257 -28.75 -23.20 5.92
N ASP A 258 -28.49 -22.99 4.63
CA ASP A 258 -27.45 -23.71 3.90
C ASP A 258 -26.04 -23.30 4.35
N ALA A 259 -25.82 -22.01 4.66
CA ALA A 259 -24.54 -21.52 5.16
C ALA A 259 -24.20 -22.08 6.54
N PHE A 260 -25.16 -22.12 7.47
CA PHE A 260 -24.94 -22.74 8.78
C PHE A 260 -24.79 -24.26 8.67
N HIS A 261 -25.55 -24.91 7.80
CA HIS A 261 -25.38 -26.34 7.55
C HIS A 261 -23.96 -26.66 7.08
N ARG A 262 -23.38 -25.83 6.20
CA ARG A 262 -22.00 -25.95 5.72
C ARG A 262 -20.96 -25.72 6.81
N VAL A 263 -21.21 -24.84 7.78
CA VAL A 263 -20.27 -24.60 8.89
C VAL A 263 -20.37 -25.69 9.97
N GLU A 264 -21.56 -26.21 10.23
CA GLU A 264 -21.77 -27.35 11.14
C GLU A 264 -21.24 -28.66 10.56
N ASN A 265 -21.31 -28.80 9.23
CA ASN A 265 -20.81 -29.94 8.47
C ASN A 265 -19.83 -29.42 7.42
N PRO A 266 -18.63 -28.97 7.84
CA PRO A 266 -17.64 -28.49 6.91
C PRO A 266 -17.36 -29.60 5.90
N PRO A 267 -17.39 -29.30 4.58
CA PRO A 267 -17.01 -30.30 3.60
C PRO A 267 -15.61 -30.79 3.92
N ASP A 268 -15.36 -32.08 3.69
CA ASP A 268 -14.02 -32.61 3.85
C ASP A 268 -13.06 -31.79 2.97
N LEU A 269 -11.89 -31.45 3.51
CA LEU A 269 -10.91 -30.62 2.80
C LEU A 269 -10.66 -31.17 1.39
N PHE A 270 -10.59 -32.49 1.25
CA PHE A 270 -10.30 -33.12 -0.03
C PHE A 270 -11.49 -33.14 -0.98
N ASP A 271 -12.73 -33.13 -0.48
CA ASP A 271 -13.92 -32.91 -1.31
C ASP A 271 -13.87 -31.51 -1.95
N VAL A 272 -13.50 -30.48 -1.16
CA VAL A 272 -13.31 -29.11 -1.68
C VAL A 272 -12.18 -29.05 -2.70
N VAL A 273 -11.07 -29.75 -2.43
CA VAL A 273 -9.94 -29.83 -3.38
C VAL A 273 -10.39 -30.46 -4.70
N ALA A 274 -11.18 -31.53 -4.66
CA ALA A 274 -11.72 -32.16 -5.86
C ALA A 274 -12.61 -31.18 -6.64
N GLU A 275 -13.60 -30.59 -5.99
CA GLU A 275 -14.57 -29.68 -6.62
C GLU A 275 -13.89 -28.45 -7.25
N ARG A 276 -13.00 -27.78 -6.50
CA ARG A 276 -12.28 -26.59 -6.99
C ARG A 276 -11.30 -26.92 -8.12
N THR A 277 -10.67 -28.09 -8.06
CA THR A 277 -9.81 -28.55 -9.16
C THR A 277 -10.61 -28.81 -10.43
N ILE A 278 -11.77 -29.46 -10.33
CA ILE A 278 -12.65 -29.69 -11.49
C ILE A 278 -13.14 -28.36 -12.06
N THR A 279 -13.62 -27.47 -11.20
CA THR A 279 -14.15 -26.14 -11.58
C THR A 279 -13.09 -25.32 -12.31
N SER A 280 -11.90 -25.18 -11.72
CA SER A 280 -10.79 -24.42 -12.32
C SER A 280 -10.23 -25.02 -13.62
N LEU A 281 -10.45 -26.30 -13.88
CA LEU A 281 -10.04 -26.96 -15.13
C LEU A 281 -11.14 -26.99 -16.19
N THR A 282 -12.39 -26.69 -15.83
CA THR A 282 -13.55 -26.84 -16.74
C THR A 282 -14.33 -25.55 -16.92
N THR A 283 -14.96 -25.04 -15.85
CA THR A 283 -15.95 -23.96 -15.90
C THR A 283 -15.37 -22.59 -15.60
N ALA A 284 -14.26 -22.50 -14.86
CA ALA A 284 -13.59 -21.25 -14.48
C ALA A 284 -12.05 -21.32 -14.71
N PRO A 285 -11.59 -21.45 -15.98
CA PRO A 285 -10.18 -21.63 -16.30
C PRO A 285 -9.29 -20.44 -15.94
N ASP A 286 -9.86 -19.26 -15.77
CA ASP A 286 -9.20 -18.05 -15.29
C ASP A 286 -8.83 -18.11 -13.80
N GLU A 287 -9.53 -18.92 -12.99
CA GLU A 287 -9.19 -19.14 -11.58
C GLU A 287 -8.05 -20.15 -11.37
N ARG A 288 -7.58 -20.80 -12.45
CA ARG A 288 -6.62 -21.91 -12.38
C ARG A 288 -5.29 -21.55 -11.73
N GLU A 289 -4.73 -20.39 -12.05
CA GLU A 289 -3.45 -19.94 -11.50
C GLU A 289 -3.56 -19.68 -9.99
N ALA A 290 -4.59 -18.93 -9.57
CA ALA A 290 -4.84 -18.66 -8.16
C ALA A 290 -5.12 -19.95 -7.36
N TRP A 291 -5.87 -20.90 -7.94
CA TRP A 291 -6.11 -22.18 -7.30
C TRP A 291 -4.85 -23.05 -7.20
N GLN A 292 -3.97 -23.00 -8.20
CA GLN A 292 -2.70 -23.72 -8.17
C GLN A 292 -1.82 -23.28 -6.99
N ASP A 293 -1.78 -21.99 -6.67
CA ASP A 293 -1.05 -21.47 -5.52
C ASP A 293 -1.60 -22.03 -4.20
N VAL A 294 -2.93 -22.05 -4.05
CA VAL A 294 -3.57 -22.62 -2.85
C VAL A 294 -3.26 -24.10 -2.69
N VAL A 295 -3.31 -24.89 -3.77
CA VAL A 295 -2.95 -26.32 -3.72
C VAL A 295 -1.47 -26.51 -3.37
N HIS A 296 -0.59 -25.63 -3.86
CA HIS A 296 0.83 -25.67 -3.52
C HIS A 296 1.10 -25.41 -2.03
N ASP A 297 0.37 -24.46 -1.44
CA ASP A 297 0.45 -24.17 -0.01
C ASP A 297 -0.05 -25.35 0.84
N LEU A 298 -1.19 -25.94 0.44
CA LEU A 298 -1.71 -27.15 1.09
C LEU A 298 -0.72 -28.32 1.01
N TYR A 299 -0.08 -28.52 -0.16
CA TYR A 299 0.95 -29.54 -0.35
C TYR A 299 2.14 -29.32 0.59
N THR A 300 2.60 -28.08 0.69
CA THR A 300 3.71 -27.69 1.57
C THR A 300 3.35 -27.97 3.03
N GLN A 301 2.13 -27.62 3.45
CA GLN A 301 1.65 -27.86 4.80
C GLN A 301 1.55 -29.35 5.13
N ALA A 302 0.99 -30.17 4.23
CA ALA A 302 0.91 -31.63 4.38
C ALA A 302 2.30 -32.28 4.49
N SER A 303 3.25 -31.80 3.69
CA SER A 303 4.65 -32.26 3.74
C SER A 303 5.31 -31.93 5.09
N ILE A 304 5.07 -30.73 5.62
CA ILE A 304 5.61 -30.30 6.92
C ILE A 304 4.96 -31.08 8.08
N SER A 305 3.66 -31.38 8.01
CA SER A 305 2.95 -32.13 9.04
C SER A 305 3.29 -33.63 9.02
N GLY A 306 3.95 -34.13 7.97
CA GLY A 306 4.28 -35.53 7.79
C GLY A 306 3.12 -36.38 7.26
N ASP A 307 2.09 -35.75 6.71
CA ASP A 307 0.98 -36.44 6.04
C ASP A 307 1.37 -36.77 4.59
N GLU A 308 2.12 -37.87 4.44
CA GLU A 308 2.62 -38.31 3.13
C GLU A 308 1.48 -38.62 2.15
N SER A 309 0.36 -39.16 2.63
CA SER A 309 -0.78 -39.52 1.80
C SER A 309 -1.45 -38.28 1.19
N ALA A 310 -1.72 -37.26 2.01
CA ALA A 310 -2.27 -35.99 1.56
C ALA A 310 -1.30 -35.26 0.62
N ALA A 311 0.00 -35.25 0.95
CA ALA A 311 1.02 -34.62 0.12
C ALA A 311 1.08 -35.24 -1.29
N MET A 312 0.98 -36.57 -1.42
CA MET A 312 0.95 -37.24 -2.72
C MET A 312 -0.28 -36.84 -3.56
N LEU A 313 -1.46 -36.76 -2.95
CA LEU A 313 -2.68 -36.31 -3.64
C LEU A 313 -2.53 -34.85 -4.11
N LEU A 314 -2.13 -33.95 -3.22
CA LEU A 314 -2.00 -32.53 -3.52
C LEU A 314 -0.91 -32.26 -4.57
N GLN A 315 0.17 -33.05 -4.56
CA GLN A 315 1.19 -33.00 -5.62
C GLN A 315 0.64 -33.41 -6.98
N ALA A 316 -0.18 -34.47 -7.04
CA ALA A 316 -0.81 -34.90 -8.28
C ALA A 316 -1.78 -33.84 -8.83
N VAL A 317 -2.58 -33.24 -7.95
CA VAL A 317 -3.49 -32.13 -8.30
C VAL A 317 -2.69 -30.91 -8.79
N SER A 318 -1.61 -30.52 -8.11
CA SER A 318 -0.73 -29.42 -8.55
C SER A 318 -0.11 -29.68 -9.92
N THR A 319 0.30 -30.92 -10.19
CA THR A 319 0.88 -31.34 -11.50
C THR A 319 -0.16 -31.25 -12.62
N LEU A 320 -1.41 -31.62 -12.32
CA LEU A 320 -2.54 -31.48 -13.23
C LEU A 320 -2.85 -30.01 -13.52
N LEU A 321 -2.92 -29.18 -12.48
CA LEU A 321 -3.12 -27.73 -12.60
C LEU A 321 -1.97 -27.05 -13.36
N SER A 322 -0.77 -27.61 -13.37
CA SER A 322 0.36 -27.10 -14.17
C SER A 322 0.26 -27.39 -15.68
N GLY A 323 -0.72 -28.20 -16.10
CA GLY A 323 -0.96 -28.49 -17.53
C GLY A 323 -0.66 -29.93 -17.96
N THR A 324 -0.21 -30.77 -17.03
CA THR A 324 0.07 -32.18 -17.34
C THR A 324 -1.25 -32.93 -17.58
N PRO A 325 -1.42 -33.63 -18.71
CA PRO A 325 -2.61 -34.44 -18.96
C PRO A 325 -2.84 -35.49 -17.87
N VAL A 326 -4.09 -35.69 -17.44
CA VAL A 326 -4.43 -36.58 -16.31
C VAL A 326 -3.98 -38.03 -16.52
N ASN A 327 -3.93 -38.50 -17.77
CA ASN A 327 -3.47 -39.84 -18.14
C ASN A 327 -1.95 -40.03 -18.04
N GLU A 328 -1.17 -38.96 -17.90
CA GLU A 328 0.29 -38.99 -17.73
C GLU A 328 0.71 -38.92 -16.26
N ILE A 329 -0.24 -38.64 -15.35
CA ILE A 329 0.02 -38.51 -13.92
C ILE A 329 -0.20 -39.86 -13.23
N ALA A 330 0.88 -40.55 -12.92
CA ALA A 330 0.83 -41.78 -12.13
C ALA A 330 0.77 -41.44 -10.63
N VAL A 331 -0.35 -41.79 -9.98
CA VAL A 331 -0.55 -41.56 -8.54
C VAL A 331 -0.82 -42.89 -7.85
N ASP A 332 0.03 -43.24 -6.88
CA ASP A 332 -0.15 -44.40 -6.01
C ASP A 332 -0.54 -43.93 -4.61
N LEU A 333 -1.82 -43.61 -4.42
CA LEU A 333 -2.31 -43.05 -3.16
C LEU A 333 -2.54 -44.18 -2.14
N PRO A 334 -1.93 -44.14 -0.95
CA PRO A 334 -2.03 -45.21 0.03
C PRO A 334 -3.40 -45.27 0.71
N GLU A 335 -4.07 -44.13 0.88
CA GLU A 335 -5.39 -44.07 1.52
C GLU A 335 -6.55 -44.14 0.52
N GLU A 336 -7.61 -44.86 0.93
CA GLU A 336 -8.80 -45.08 0.10
C GLU A 336 -9.56 -43.78 -0.19
N ASN A 337 -9.67 -42.89 0.80
CA ASN A 337 -10.34 -41.61 0.62
C ASN A 337 -9.63 -40.78 -0.45
N HIS A 338 -8.30 -40.64 -0.40
CA HIS A 338 -7.55 -39.91 -1.42
C HIS A 338 -7.65 -40.55 -2.81
N ARG A 339 -7.68 -41.89 -2.90
CA ARG A 339 -7.95 -42.59 -4.17
C ARG A 339 -9.33 -42.24 -4.73
N GLN A 340 -10.35 -42.14 -3.90
CA GLN A 340 -11.70 -41.77 -4.33
C GLN A 340 -11.74 -40.33 -4.85
N ILE A 341 -11.11 -39.40 -4.13
CA ILE A 341 -10.99 -37.99 -4.55
C ILE A 341 -10.27 -37.87 -5.90
N TRP A 342 -9.13 -38.54 -6.06
CA TRP A 342 -8.41 -38.55 -7.34
C TRP A 342 -9.28 -39.14 -8.46
N SER A 343 -9.97 -40.25 -8.19
CA SER A 343 -10.85 -40.90 -9.17
C SER A 343 -12.01 -39.99 -9.59
N GLN A 344 -12.55 -39.19 -8.68
CA GLN A 344 -13.58 -38.19 -8.97
C GLN A 344 -13.05 -37.11 -9.94
N ILE A 345 -11.85 -36.58 -9.69
CA ILE A 345 -11.21 -35.59 -10.57
C ILE A 345 -10.99 -36.20 -11.96
N VAL A 346 -10.41 -37.40 -12.03
CA VAL A 346 -10.16 -38.10 -13.30
C VAL A 346 -11.45 -38.33 -14.08
N ALA A 347 -12.52 -38.78 -13.41
CA ALA A 347 -13.80 -39.05 -14.03
C ALA A 347 -14.49 -37.80 -14.59
N ALA A 348 -14.29 -36.64 -13.97
CA ALA A 348 -14.85 -35.37 -14.44
C ALA A 348 -14.10 -34.76 -15.63
N LEU A 349 -12.83 -35.16 -15.85
CA LEU A 349 -11.96 -34.65 -16.91
C LEU A 349 -11.80 -35.59 -18.12
N SER A 350 -12.33 -36.81 -18.01
CA SER A 350 -12.36 -37.82 -19.08
C SER A 350 -13.63 -37.66 -19.93
#